data_AF-A0A8B6D870-F1
#
_entry.id   AF-A0A8B6D870-F1
#
_cell.length_a   1.000
_cell.length_b   1.000
_cell.length_c   1.000
_cell.angle_alpha   90.00
_cell.angle_beta   90.00
_cell.angle_gamma   90.00
#
_symmetry.space_group_name_H-M   'P 1'
#
loop_
_entity.id
_entity.type
_entity.pdbx_description
1 polymer ?
#
loop_
_entity_poly.entity_id
_entity_poly.type
_entity_poly.pdbx_seq_one_letter_code
_entity_poly.pdbx_strand_id
1 'polypeptide(L)'
;MTYAACNFVSSADIWGLPATRLHSTYGVGGYIAEFIVNYNISRLLLNDLYKYTWIDRKTRAILTEFTLYNVDDNVFVFITFLTEFLETGHNKYID
;
A
#
# COMPACT_ATOMS: atom_id res chain seq x y z
N MET A 1 -9.32 -3.54 -15.86
CA MET A 1 -9.02 -2.43 -14.92
C MET A 1 -7.72 -2.70 -14.16
N THR A 2 -6.71 -3.27 -14.83
CA THR A 2 -5.54 -3.90 -14.18
C THR A 2 -4.22 -3.21 -14.51
N TYR A 3 -4.20 -2.30 -15.49
CA TYR A 3 -2.96 -1.71 -16.01
C TYR A 3 -2.49 -0.51 -15.19
N ALA A 4 -3.41 0.22 -14.54
CA ALA A 4 -3.08 1.44 -13.81
C ALA A 4 -2.20 1.17 -12.58
N ALA A 5 -2.46 0.06 -11.87
CA ALA A 5 -1.69 -0.28 -10.68
C ALA A 5 -0.21 -0.59 -10.98
N CYS A 6 0.10 -1.07 -12.18
CA CYS A 6 1.48 -1.35 -12.59
C CYS A 6 2.18 -0.14 -13.22
N ASN A 7 1.51 1.02 -13.31
CA ASN A 7 2.12 2.24 -13.78
C ASN A 7 2.68 3.04 -12.60
N PHE A 8 3.91 3.50 -12.75
CA PHE A 8 4.54 4.34 -11.74
C PHE A 8 3.89 5.72 -11.73
N VAL A 9 3.58 6.21 -10.53
CA VAL A 9 3.06 7.54 -10.28
C VAL A 9 4.10 8.33 -9.49
N SER A 10 4.44 9.53 -9.97
CA SER A 10 5.42 10.40 -9.33
C SER A 10 4.89 10.96 -8.02
N SER A 11 5.77 11.20 -7.05
CA SER A 11 5.41 11.89 -5.81
C SER A 11 4.93 13.33 -6.02
N ALA A 12 5.19 13.93 -7.19
CA ALA A 12 4.65 15.25 -7.55
C ALA A 12 3.17 15.19 -7.96
N ASP A 13 2.71 14.03 -8.44
CA ASP A 13 1.35 13.82 -8.93
C ASP A 13 0.42 13.26 -7.84
N ILE A 14 0.96 12.96 -6.66
CA ILE A 14 0.25 12.37 -5.52
C ILE A 14 0.36 13.32 -4.34
N TRP A 15 -0.78 13.60 -3.72
CA TRP A 15 -0.82 14.32 -2.45
C TRP A 15 -0.56 13.32 -1.32
N GLY A 16 0.57 13.45 -0.63
CA GLY A 16 0.93 12.64 0.52
C GLY A 16 2.21 13.13 1.17
N LEU A 17 2.52 12.62 2.37
CA LEU A 17 3.78 12.89 3.05
C LEU A 17 4.68 11.65 2.99
N PRO A 18 6.00 11.83 2.85
CA PRO A 18 6.92 10.69 2.85
C PRO A 18 6.84 9.93 4.17
N ALA A 19 6.79 8.60 4.09
CA ALA A 19 6.76 7.74 5.27
C ALA A 19 8.19 7.38 5.67
N THR A 20 8.59 7.80 6.87
CA THR A 20 9.92 7.46 7.43
C THR A 20 9.78 6.38 8.47
N ARG A 21 10.64 5.35 8.39
CA ARG A 21 10.73 4.29 9.39
C ARG A 21 12.18 3.98 9.73
N LEU A 22 12.41 2.85 10.39
CA LEU A 22 13.69 2.50 11.02
C LEU A 22 14.85 2.41 10.01
N HIS A 23 14.57 1.97 8.78
CA HIS A 23 15.59 1.64 7.81
C HIS A 23 15.66 2.59 6.63
N SER A 24 14.59 3.32 6.31
CA SER A 24 14.55 4.25 5.18
C SER A 24 13.41 5.26 5.28
N THR A 25 13.53 6.34 4.51
CA THR A 25 12.43 7.25 4.18
C THR A 25 11.92 6.90 2.78
N TYR A 26 10.63 6.58 2.70
CA TYR A 26 9.95 6.28 1.44
C TYR A 26 9.20 7.52 0.97
N GLY A 27 9.52 7.96 -0.26
CA GLY A 27 8.69 8.94 -0.95
C GLY A 27 7.30 8.38 -1.25
N VAL A 28 6.38 9.27 -1.55
CA VAL A 28 4.97 8.95 -1.84
C VAL A 28 4.79 8.35 -3.24
N GLY A 29 5.77 8.54 -4.12
CA GLY A 29 5.75 7.99 -5.47
C GLY A 29 5.88 6.47 -5.48
N GLY A 30 5.17 5.82 -6.40
CA GLY A 30 5.15 4.37 -6.47
C GLY A 30 4.08 3.82 -7.38
N TYR A 31 3.77 2.55 -7.16
CA TYR A 31 2.68 1.83 -7.80
C TYR A 31 1.48 1.87 -6.87
N ILE A 32 0.28 2.15 -7.39
CA ILE A 32 -0.92 2.38 -6.55
C ILE A 32 -2.05 1.46 -7.01
N ALA A 33 -2.56 0.64 -6.09
CA ALA A 33 -3.77 -0.16 -6.30
C ALA A 33 -4.90 0.37 -5.40
N GLU A 34 -5.96 0.90 -6.01
CA GLU A 34 -7.13 1.41 -5.29
C GLU A 34 -8.18 0.31 -5.09
N PHE A 35 -8.53 0.04 -3.84
CA PHE A 35 -9.55 -0.94 -3.48
C PHE A 35 -10.91 -0.27 -3.29
N ILE A 36 -11.96 -0.97 -3.66
CA ILE A 36 -13.34 -0.52 -3.48
C ILE A 36 -13.93 -1.23 -2.24
N VAL A 37 -14.90 -0.61 -1.57
CA VAL A 37 -15.65 -1.22 -0.44
C VAL A 37 -16.65 -2.27 -0.97
N ASN A 38 -16.14 -3.28 -1.64
CA ASN A 38 -16.86 -4.44 -2.11
C ASN A 38 -15.93 -5.67 -2.10
N TYR A 39 -16.27 -6.66 -1.29
CA TYR A 39 -15.42 -7.83 -1.07
C TYR A 39 -15.09 -8.57 -2.38
N ASN A 40 -16.08 -8.82 -3.24
CA ASN A 40 -15.88 -9.61 -4.46
C ASN A 40 -14.99 -8.87 -5.47
N ILE A 41 -15.23 -7.57 -5.67
CA ILE A 41 -14.43 -6.75 -6.60
C ILE A 41 -13.00 -6.60 -6.08
N SER A 42 -12.84 -6.31 -4.80
CA SER A 42 -11.52 -6.20 -4.16
C SER A 42 -10.76 -7.52 -4.18
N ARG A 43 -11.45 -8.65 -4.05
CA ARG A 43 -10.83 -9.97 -4.18
C ARG A 43 -10.33 -10.25 -5.60
N LEU A 44 -11.08 -9.81 -6.62
CA LEU A 44 -10.63 -9.92 -8.01
C LEU A 44 -9.39 -9.06 -8.27
N LEU A 45 -9.39 -7.80 -7.80
CA LEU A 45 -8.22 -6.93 -7.91
C LEU A 45 -7.00 -7.54 -7.21
N LEU A 46 -7.19 -8.09 -5.99
CA LEU A 46 -6.10 -8.73 -5.26
C LEU A 46 -5.52 -9.94 -6.02
N ASN A 47 -6.39 -10.76 -6.62
CA ASN A 47 -5.95 -11.88 -7.46
C ASN A 47 -5.15 -11.40 -8.68
N ASP A 48 -5.55 -10.28 -9.29
CA ASP A 48 -4.81 -9.69 -10.40
C ASP A 48 -3.44 -9.17 -9.94
N LEU A 49 -3.35 -8.44 -8.82
CA LEU A 49 -2.08 -7.97 -8.27
C LEU A 49 -1.13 -9.14 -7.96
N TYR A 50 -1.66 -10.24 -7.43
CA TYR A 50 -0.89 -11.46 -7.20
C TYR A 50 -0.40 -12.07 -8.52
N LYS A 51 -1.29 -12.21 -9.51
CA LYS A 51 -0.98 -12.76 -10.83
C LYS A 51 0.11 -11.97 -11.55
N TYR A 52 0.10 -10.65 -11.43
CA TYR A 52 1.08 -9.76 -12.07
C TYR A 52 2.34 -9.54 -11.22
N THR A 53 2.50 -10.22 -10.08
CA THR A 53 3.65 -10.05 -9.18
C THR A 53 3.86 -8.58 -8.83
N TRP A 54 2.78 -7.88 -8.51
CA TRP A 54 2.81 -6.45 -8.17
C TRP A 54 3.69 -6.18 -6.95
N ILE A 55 3.75 -7.14 -6.03
CA ILE A 55 4.77 -7.22 -4.98
C ILE A 55 5.84 -8.20 -5.46
N ASP A 56 7.06 -7.71 -5.62
CA ASP A 56 8.21 -8.48 -6.09
C ASP A 56 9.41 -8.35 -5.13
N ARG A 57 10.53 -8.99 -5.47
CA ARG A 57 11.76 -8.93 -4.66
C ARG A 57 12.37 -7.51 -4.56
N LYS A 58 12.01 -6.60 -5.47
CA LYS A 58 12.51 -5.22 -5.48
C LYS A 58 11.60 -4.28 -4.70
N THR A 59 10.41 -4.72 -4.32
CA THR A 59 9.52 -3.97 -3.43
C THR A 59 10.21 -3.77 -2.10
N ARG A 60 10.37 -2.51 -1.68
CA ARG A 60 11.03 -2.13 -0.42
C ARG A 60 10.06 -1.79 0.70
N ALA A 61 8.88 -1.31 0.34
CA ALA A 61 7.82 -1.01 1.28
C ALA A 61 6.45 -1.10 0.61
N ILE A 62 5.44 -1.44 1.39
CA ILE A 62 4.03 -1.35 1.02
C ILE A 62 3.35 -0.50 2.08
N LEU A 63 2.64 0.53 1.63
CA LEU A 63 1.73 1.31 2.44
C LEU A 63 0.30 0.88 2.11
N THR A 64 -0.49 0.58 3.14
CA THR A 64 -1.93 0.34 3.01
C THR A 64 -2.66 1.37 3.86
N GLU A 65 -3.44 2.21 3.19
CA GLU A 65 -4.11 3.34 3.81
C GLU A 65 -5.62 3.22 3.65
N PHE A 66 -6.36 3.38 4.75
CA PHE A 66 -7.81 3.48 4.72
C PHE A 66 -8.32 4.26 5.93
N THR A 67 -9.52 4.80 5.76
CA THR A 67 -10.20 5.59 6.80
C THR A 67 -11.46 4.86 7.23
N LEU A 68 -11.66 4.76 8.54
CA LEU A 68 -12.89 4.27 9.14
C LEU A 68 -13.66 5.45 9.74
N TYR A 69 -14.97 5.43 9.61
CA TYR A 69 -15.85 6.40 10.24
C TYR A 69 -16.80 5.66 11.19
N ASN A 70 -16.76 6.05 12.48
CA ASN A 70 -17.72 5.61 13.47
C ASN A 70 -18.83 6.66 13.58
N VAL A 71 -20.05 6.28 13.16
CA VAL A 71 -21.22 7.16 13.18
C VAL A 71 -21.68 7.44 14.61
N ASP A 72 -21.55 6.47 15.52
CA ASP A 72 -22.10 6.55 16.88
C ASP A 72 -21.38 7.62 17.70
N ASP A 73 -20.07 7.72 17.55
CA ASP A 73 -19.22 8.70 18.26
C ASP A 73 -18.81 9.90 17.37
N ASN A 74 -19.20 9.91 16.09
CA ASN A 74 -18.77 10.91 15.09
C ASN A 74 -17.24 11.05 15.02
N VAL A 75 -16.52 9.91 14.99
CA VAL A 75 -15.06 9.86 14.97
C VAL A 75 -14.55 9.27 13.66
N PHE A 76 -13.52 9.92 13.09
CA PHE A 76 -12.74 9.38 11.98
C PHE A 76 -11.43 8.78 12.49
N VAL A 77 -11.10 7.60 11.98
CA VAL A 77 -9.83 6.92 12.25
C VAL A 77 -9.09 6.73 10.94
N PHE A 78 -7.91 7.33 10.83
CA PHE A 78 -7.01 7.19 9.70
C PHE A 78 -5.96 6.12 10.03
N ILE A 79 -5.88 5.08 9.22
CA ILE A 79 -5.01 3.93 9.46
C ILE A 79 -4.05 3.80 8.28
N THR A 80 -2.75 3.83 8.59
CA THR A 80 -1.67 3.55 7.63
C THR A 80 -0.84 2.38 8.14
N PHE A 81 -0.87 1.26 7.42
CA PHE A 81 0.03 0.13 7.66
C PHE A 81 1.24 0.22 6.74
N LEU A 82 2.44 0.25 7.32
CA LEU A 82 3.70 0.21 6.59
C LEU A 82 4.39 -1.14 6.79
N THR A 83 4.55 -1.90 5.71
CA THR A 83 5.32 -3.15 5.69
C THR A 83 6.61 -2.91 4.91
N GLU A 84 7.77 -3.06 5.55
CA GLU A 84 9.08 -2.91 4.92
C GLU A 84 9.67 -4.28 4.54
N PHE A 85 10.36 -4.34 3.41
CA PHE A 85 11.08 -5.52 2.93
C PHE A 85 12.56 -5.18 2.81
N LEU A 86 13.38 -5.80 3.66
CA LEU A 86 14.82 -5.61 3.67
C LEU A 86 15.48 -6.27 2.46
N GLU A 87 16.64 -5.75 2.04
CA GLU A 87 17.38 -6.28 0.89
C GLU A 87 17.82 -7.73 1.06
N THR A 88 17.97 -8.17 2.32
CA THR A 88 18.32 -9.53 2.72
C THR A 88 17.13 -10.50 2.74
N GLY A 89 15.89 -10.02 2.54
CA GLY A 89 14.68 -10.85 2.52
C GLY A 89 14.16 -11.27 3.90
N HIS A 90 14.81 -10.90 5.00
CA HIS A 90 14.33 -11.17 6.36
C HIS A 90 13.41 -10.05 6.86
N ASN A 91 12.22 -10.42 7.33
CA ASN A 91 11.36 -9.56 8.11
C ASN A 91 11.68 -9.78 9.59
N LYS A 92 12.35 -8.83 10.25
CA LYS A 92 12.96 -8.98 11.58
C LYS A 92 11.98 -9.15 12.76
N TYR A 93 10.68 -9.23 12.49
CA TYR A 93 9.61 -9.23 13.50
C TYR A 93 8.69 -10.46 13.40
N ILE A 94 9.12 -11.49 12.66
CA ILE A 94 8.43 -12.78 12.57
C ILE A 94 9.46 -13.87 12.93
N ASP A 95 9.75 -13.98 14.22
CA ASP A 95 10.42 -15.12 14.87
C ASP A 95 9.54 -15.55 16.06
#